data_AF-A0A2E7U1E2-F1
#
_entry.id   AF-A0A2E7U1E2-F1
#
_cell.length_a   1.000
_cell.length_b   1.000
_cell.length_c   1.000
_cell.angle_alpha   90.00
_cell.angle_beta   90.00
_cell.angle_gamma   90.00
#
_symmetry.space_group_name_H-M   'P 1'
#
loop_
_entity.id
_entity.type
_entity.pdbx_description
1 polymer ?
#
loop_
_entity_poly.entity_id
_entity_poly.type
_entity_poly.pdbx_seq_one_letter_code
_entity_poly.pdbx_strand_id
1 'polypeptide(L)'
;MSQIDEFMGKIWRHSRTSPQIIRMRYIRLSAVLVLIACGDGGTTPTSPPTPPTPPAPVATSITLSTTTLSFASLGQTSQLTATVKDQNGATMSGASVSWSSSSPSVATVSSSGLVTAVANGSTTIKATSGSASANANASIQQIAVSITLSPDSLVFAAAGDTATVTATVLDAGGSAIVSPNLTWSSSDTAG
;
A
#
# COMPACT_ATOMS: atom_id res chain seq x y z
N MET A 1 57.38 25.17 -16.23
CA MET A 1 56.68 24.03 -16.85
C MET A 1 55.19 24.28 -16.61
N SER A 2 54.30 24.38 -17.59
CA SER A 2 54.15 23.61 -18.85
C SER A 2 53.63 22.19 -18.61
N GLN A 3 52.60 21.69 -19.33
CA GLN A 3 51.66 22.38 -20.23
C GLN A 3 50.43 21.51 -20.51
N ILE A 4 49.54 22.08 -21.33
CA ILE A 4 48.51 21.48 -22.20
C ILE A 4 48.91 20.15 -22.90
N ASP A 5 48.00 19.36 -23.47
CA ASP A 5 46.54 19.57 -23.67
C ASP A 5 45.74 18.29 -23.23
N GLU A 6 44.77 17.63 -23.89
CA GLU A 6 44.10 17.79 -25.19
C GLU A 6 42.61 17.32 -25.11
N PHE A 7 41.94 17.22 -26.26
CA PHE A 7 40.50 16.99 -26.40
C PHE A 7 40.21 15.47 -26.59
N MET A 8 39.00 14.92 -26.80
CA MET A 8 37.65 15.37 -27.20
C MET A 8 36.59 14.53 -26.44
N GLY A 9 35.30 14.86 -26.30
CA GLY A 9 34.43 15.98 -26.70
C GLY A 9 33.17 15.98 -25.79
N LYS A 10 32.30 17.00 -25.69
CA LYS A 10 31.37 17.53 -26.73
C LYS A 10 30.63 16.38 -27.45
N ILE A 11 29.29 16.29 -27.53
CA ILE A 11 28.15 17.21 -27.27
C ILE A 11 27.04 16.36 -26.56
N TRP A 12 26.24 16.83 -25.59
CA TRP A 12 25.08 17.73 -25.78
C TRP A 12 24.65 18.43 -24.48
N ARG A 13 23.99 19.59 -24.62
CA ARG A 13 23.52 20.42 -23.49
C ARG A 13 22.04 20.79 -23.65
N HIS A 14 21.33 20.77 -22.53
CA HIS A 14 20.08 21.49 -22.26
C HIS A 14 18.79 21.03 -22.96
N SER A 15 17.80 20.69 -22.13
CA SER A 15 16.61 21.56 -22.06
C SER A 15 16.22 21.78 -20.59
N ARG A 16 16.12 23.05 -20.18
CA ARG A 16 15.49 23.49 -18.92
C ARG A 16 14.68 24.74 -19.23
N THR A 17 13.37 24.65 -19.13
CA THR A 17 12.46 25.80 -19.20
C THR A 17 11.39 25.66 -18.12
N SER A 18 11.37 26.63 -17.20
CA SER A 18 10.48 26.71 -16.04
C SER A 18 9.08 27.23 -16.41
N PRO A 19 8.05 27.06 -15.56
CA PRO A 19 6.70 27.54 -15.83
C PRO A 19 6.56 29.07 -15.88
N GLN A 20 5.54 29.53 -16.60
CA GLN A 20 5.21 30.93 -16.83
C GLN A 20 4.48 31.55 -15.62
N ILE A 21 4.88 32.75 -15.17
CA ILE A 21 4.11 33.57 -14.23
C ILE A 21 4.01 35.02 -14.74
N ILE A 22 2.81 35.56 -14.68
CA ILE A 22 2.39 36.82 -15.31
C ILE A 22 2.73 38.03 -14.43
N ARG A 23 3.26 39.12 -15.02
CA ARG A 23 2.94 40.50 -14.58
C ARG A 23 2.80 41.49 -15.73
N MET A 24 1.57 41.94 -15.93
CA MET A 24 1.13 43.07 -16.77
C MET A 24 1.78 44.39 -16.32
N ARG A 25 2.23 45.23 -17.27
CA ARG A 25 2.20 46.70 -17.16
C ARG A 25 2.18 47.37 -18.54
N TYR A 26 1.28 48.32 -18.72
CA TYR A 26 1.08 49.07 -19.97
C TYR A 26 2.12 50.18 -20.16
N ILE A 27 2.58 50.37 -21.40
CA ILE A 27 3.01 51.67 -21.93
C ILE A 27 2.30 51.85 -23.29
N ARG A 28 1.79 53.05 -23.57
CA ARG A 28 1.13 53.40 -24.83
C ARG A 28 2.15 53.94 -25.83
N LEU A 29 1.98 53.62 -27.11
CA LEU A 29 2.40 54.51 -28.19
C LEU A 29 1.40 54.40 -29.36
N SER A 30 0.99 55.55 -29.91
CA SER A 30 -0.03 55.63 -30.95
C SER A 30 0.61 55.68 -32.34
N ALA A 31 0.20 54.79 -33.23
CA ALA A 31 0.48 54.88 -34.66
C ALA A 31 -0.83 54.65 -35.43
N VAL A 32 -1.40 55.72 -35.99
CA VAL A 32 -2.60 55.63 -36.82
C VAL A 32 -2.17 55.35 -38.26
N LEU A 33 -2.49 54.17 -38.76
CA LEU A 33 -2.36 53.83 -40.18
C LEU A 33 -3.73 53.35 -40.68
N VAL A 34 -4.41 54.18 -41.47
CA VAL A 34 -5.69 53.84 -42.08
C VAL A 34 -5.44 53.10 -43.39
N LEU A 35 -5.74 51.80 -43.41
CA LEU A 35 -5.83 51.01 -44.64
C LEU A 35 -7.25 50.50 -44.79
N ILE A 36 -8.01 51.10 -45.72
CA ILE A 36 -9.34 50.63 -46.10
C ILE A 36 -9.14 49.45 -47.06
N ALA A 37 -9.27 48.24 -46.54
CA ALA A 37 -9.35 47.02 -47.33
C ALA A 37 -10.78 46.46 -47.21
N CYS A 38 -11.61 46.72 -48.23
CA CYS A 38 -12.91 46.06 -48.36
C CYS A 38 -12.70 44.65 -48.93
N GLY A 39 -13.30 43.64 -48.31
CA GLY A 39 -13.08 42.24 -48.67
C GLY A 39 -14.00 41.31 -47.89
N ASP A 40 -15.27 41.25 -48.29
CA ASP A 40 -16.22 40.27 -47.76
C ASP A 40 -15.80 38.85 -48.11
N GLY A 41 -15.76 37.97 -47.11
CA GLY A 41 -15.27 36.60 -47.25
C GLY A 41 -15.29 35.87 -45.92
N GLY A 42 -16.48 35.47 -45.46
CA GLY A 42 -16.69 34.89 -44.14
C GLY A 42 -16.04 33.51 -43.96
N THR A 43 -14.75 33.48 -43.59
CA THR A 43 -14.05 32.28 -43.13
C THR A 43 -13.52 32.49 -41.71
N THR A 44 -14.41 32.33 -40.73
CA THR A 44 -13.97 31.96 -39.37
C THR A 44 -13.05 30.75 -39.49
N PRO A 45 -11.86 30.72 -38.86
CA PRO A 45 -11.02 29.53 -38.86
C PRO A 45 -11.70 28.47 -37.99
N THR A 46 -12.60 27.71 -38.62
CA THR A 46 -13.35 26.63 -37.98
C THR A 46 -12.34 25.60 -37.50
N SER A 47 -12.14 25.53 -36.17
CA SER A 47 -11.24 24.55 -35.57
C SER A 47 -11.61 23.17 -36.12
N PRO A 48 -10.63 22.35 -36.56
CA PRO A 48 -10.91 21.02 -37.09
C PRO A 48 -11.82 20.24 -36.13
N PRO A 49 -12.82 19.51 -36.65
CA PRO A 49 -13.76 18.78 -35.80
C PRO A 49 -12.98 17.84 -34.90
N THR A 50 -13.06 18.08 -33.58
CA THR A 50 -12.31 17.31 -32.59
C THR A 50 -12.64 15.83 -32.77
N PRO A 51 -11.65 14.94 -32.95
CA PRO A 51 -11.90 13.51 -33.01
C PRO A 51 -12.75 13.07 -31.80
N PRO A 52 -13.73 12.16 -31.96
CA PRO A 52 -14.57 11.74 -30.86
C PRO A 52 -13.69 11.15 -29.76
N THR A 53 -13.65 11.83 -28.61
CA THR A 53 -12.83 11.43 -27.46
C THR A 53 -13.20 9.99 -27.09
N PRO A 54 -12.24 9.04 -27.07
CA PRO A 54 -12.52 7.67 -26.66
C PRO A 54 -13.15 7.64 -25.26
N PRO A 55 -14.14 6.76 -25.01
CA PRO A 55 -14.70 6.59 -23.67
C PRO A 55 -13.60 6.35 -22.64
N ALA A 56 -13.66 7.03 -21.51
CA ALA A 56 -12.70 6.84 -20.43
C ALA A 56 -12.79 5.39 -19.91
N PRO A 57 -11.66 4.69 -19.69
CA PRO A 57 -11.67 3.29 -19.27
C PRO A 57 -12.29 3.14 -17.87
N VAL A 58 -13.22 2.20 -17.73
CA VAL A 58 -13.97 1.94 -16.51
C VAL A 58 -13.53 0.63 -15.88
N ALA A 59 -13.09 0.68 -14.63
CA ALA A 59 -12.70 -0.49 -13.83
C ALA A 59 -13.84 -1.52 -13.78
N THR A 60 -13.67 -2.63 -14.49
CA THR A 60 -14.70 -3.66 -14.73
C THR A 60 -14.38 -4.97 -14.02
N SER A 61 -13.09 -5.28 -13.80
CA SER A 61 -12.68 -6.42 -12.98
C SER A 61 -11.40 -6.14 -12.19
N ILE A 62 -11.19 -6.87 -11.10
CA ILE A 62 -9.97 -6.85 -10.27
C ILE A 62 -9.46 -8.27 -10.12
N THR A 63 -8.17 -8.49 -10.33
CA THR A 63 -7.48 -9.75 -10.03
C THR A 63 -6.50 -9.52 -8.88
N LEU A 64 -6.49 -10.39 -7.86
CA LEU A 64 -5.56 -10.31 -6.73
C LEU A 64 -4.36 -11.25 -6.94
N SER A 65 -3.20 -10.92 -6.34
CA SER A 65 -2.03 -11.81 -6.31
C SER A 65 -2.31 -13.14 -5.62
N THR A 66 -3.02 -13.11 -4.48
CA THR A 66 -3.56 -14.29 -3.82
C THR A 66 -5.00 -14.01 -3.34
N THR A 67 -5.81 -15.06 -3.29
CA THR A 67 -7.17 -15.04 -2.69
C THR A 67 -7.18 -15.61 -1.27
N THR A 68 -6.05 -16.15 -0.81
CA THR A 68 -5.84 -16.68 0.54
C THR A 68 -4.55 -16.15 1.14
N LEU A 69 -4.55 -15.94 2.45
CA LEU A 69 -3.40 -15.61 3.28
C LEU A 69 -3.46 -16.41 4.58
N SER A 70 -2.32 -16.90 5.04
CA SER A 70 -2.17 -17.66 6.29
C SER A 70 -1.03 -17.07 7.12
N PHE A 71 -1.32 -16.65 8.35
CA PHE A 71 -0.37 -16.06 9.27
C PHE A 71 -0.18 -16.96 10.50
N ALA A 72 1.08 -17.26 10.82
CA ALA A 72 1.49 -18.18 11.89
C ALA A 72 1.86 -17.47 13.20
N SER A 73 1.86 -16.14 13.21
CA SER A 73 2.21 -15.29 14.36
C SER A 73 1.57 -13.90 14.21
N LEU A 74 1.34 -13.21 15.32
CA LEU A 74 0.82 -11.84 15.28
C LEU A 74 1.90 -10.86 14.78
N GLY A 75 1.48 -9.73 14.21
CA GLY A 75 2.37 -8.76 13.59
C GLY A 75 2.97 -9.19 12.25
N GLN A 76 2.79 -10.45 11.80
CA GLN A 76 3.19 -10.86 10.45
C GLN A 76 2.42 -10.05 9.39
N THR A 77 3.14 -9.67 8.33
CA THR A 77 2.61 -8.88 7.22
C THR A 77 2.69 -9.64 5.89
N SER A 78 1.73 -9.43 4.99
CA SER A 78 1.80 -9.90 3.61
C SER A 78 1.25 -8.86 2.64
N GLN A 79 1.88 -8.71 1.49
CA GLN A 79 1.52 -7.71 0.48
C GLN A 79 0.58 -8.31 -0.56
N LEU A 80 -0.70 -7.92 -0.53
CA LEU A 80 -1.62 -8.17 -1.64
C LEU A 80 -1.38 -7.14 -2.74
N THR A 81 -1.38 -7.57 -4.00
CA THR A 81 -1.45 -6.65 -5.15
C THR A 81 -2.76 -6.88 -5.90
N ALA A 82 -3.28 -5.81 -6.49
CA ALA A 82 -4.57 -5.81 -7.17
C ALA A 82 -4.41 -5.23 -8.58
N THR A 83 -4.62 -6.06 -9.59
CA THR A 83 -4.57 -5.69 -11.01
C THR A 83 -5.98 -5.37 -11.47
N VAL A 84 -6.27 -4.09 -11.71
CA VAL A 84 -7.55 -3.62 -12.25
C VAL A 84 -7.54 -3.72 -13.78
N LYS A 85 -8.66 -4.16 -14.37
CA LYS A 85 -8.85 -4.20 -15.83
C LYS A 85 -10.10 -3.43 -16.24
N ASP A 86 -10.03 -2.81 -17.41
CA ASP A 86 -11.14 -2.05 -18.01
C ASP A 86 -12.18 -2.96 -18.70
N GLN A 87 -13.20 -2.34 -19.29
CA GLN A 87 -14.25 -3.01 -20.08
C GLN A 87 -13.74 -3.73 -21.34
N ASN A 88 -12.52 -3.44 -21.79
CA ASN A 88 -11.85 -4.12 -22.91
C ASN A 88 -10.85 -5.20 -22.44
N GLY A 89 -10.73 -5.42 -21.12
CA GLY A 89 -9.80 -6.38 -20.51
C GLY A 89 -8.36 -5.88 -20.39
N ALA A 90 -8.08 -4.62 -20.76
CA ALA A 90 -6.75 -4.03 -20.66
C ALA A 90 -6.44 -3.60 -19.21
N THR A 91 -5.18 -3.74 -18.80
CA THR A 91 -4.74 -3.40 -17.43
C THR A 91 -4.72 -1.89 -17.22
N MET A 92 -5.46 -1.41 -16.22
CA MET A 92 -5.55 0.01 -15.88
C MET A 92 -4.41 0.44 -14.95
N SER A 93 -3.26 0.76 -15.54
CA SER A 93 -2.11 1.35 -14.83
C SER A 93 -2.51 2.64 -14.10
N GLY A 94 -2.39 2.65 -12.77
CA GLY A 94 -2.74 3.80 -11.93
C GLY A 94 -4.21 3.87 -11.48
N ALA A 95 -5.01 2.82 -11.70
CA ALA A 95 -6.36 2.74 -11.12
C ALA A 95 -6.30 2.73 -9.57
N SER A 96 -7.05 3.64 -8.94
CA SER A 96 -7.16 3.69 -7.47
C SER A 96 -7.86 2.44 -6.94
N VAL A 97 -7.21 1.70 -6.04
CA VAL A 97 -7.78 0.56 -5.32
C VAL A 97 -7.97 0.92 -3.86
N SER A 98 -9.21 0.89 -3.39
CA SER A 98 -9.55 1.02 -1.98
C SER A 98 -9.57 -0.35 -1.31
N TRP A 99 -8.88 -0.47 -0.18
CA TRP A 99 -8.79 -1.69 0.60
C TRP A 99 -9.61 -1.61 1.90
N SER A 100 -10.17 -2.73 2.33
CA SER A 100 -10.93 -2.85 3.57
C SER A 100 -10.81 -4.26 4.16
N SER A 101 -10.99 -4.39 5.48
CA SER A 101 -11.06 -5.68 6.19
C SER A 101 -12.43 -5.80 6.85
N SER A 102 -13.06 -6.98 6.78
CA SER A 102 -14.33 -7.23 7.49
C SER A 102 -14.17 -7.20 9.01
N SER A 103 -12.96 -7.54 9.49
CA SER A 103 -12.64 -7.65 10.92
C SER A 103 -11.26 -7.03 11.19
N PRO A 104 -11.16 -5.68 11.32
CA PRO A 104 -9.89 -4.98 11.58
C PRO A 104 -9.17 -5.42 12.87
N SER A 105 -9.90 -5.96 13.83
CA SER A 105 -9.37 -6.57 15.06
C SER A 105 -8.63 -7.90 14.84
N VAL A 106 -8.88 -8.58 13.72
CA VAL A 106 -8.24 -9.87 13.36
C VAL A 106 -7.07 -9.62 12.40
N ALA A 107 -7.30 -8.84 11.34
CA ALA A 107 -6.22 -8.29 10.51
C ALA A 107 -6.60 -6.93 9.91
N THR A 108 -5.62 -6.04 9.86
CA THR A 108 -5.73 -4.73 9.19
C THR A 108 -5.16 -4.82 7.77
N VAL A 109 -5.51 -3.83 6.94
CA VAL A 109 -4.93 -3.66 5.60
C VAL A 109 -4.66 -2.18 5.33
N SER A 110 -3.50 -1.86 4.78
CA SER A 110 -3.12 -0.49 4.40
C SER A 110 -3.75 -0.06 3.07
N SER A 111 -3.69 1.23 2.76
CA SER A 111 -4.02 1.75 1.42
C SER A 111 -3.16 1.19 0.29
N SER A 112 -1.97 0.64 0.60
CA SER A 112 -1.10 -0.03 -0.36
C SER A 112 -1.39 -1.53 -0.51
N GLY A 113 -2.35 -2.11 0.23
CA GLY A 113 -2.65 -3.55 0.21
C GLY A 113 -1.75 -4.40 1.11
N LEU A 114 -0.96 -3.79 2.01
CA LEU A 114 -0.20 -4.52 3.02
C LEU A 114 -1.16 -4.97 4.13
N VAL A 115 -1.36 -6.28 4.25
CA VAL A 115 -2.20 -6.92 5.28
C VAL A 115 -1.33 -7.26 6.49
N THR A 116 -1.81 -6.99 7.71
CA THR A 116 -1.11 -7.25 8.97
C THR A 116 -1.98 -8.06 9.92
N ALA A 117 -1.47 -9.18 10.44
CA ALA A 117 -2.14 -9.99 11.46
C ALA A 117 -2.18 -9.28 12.83
N VAL A 118 -3.36 -9.21 13.46
CA VAL A 118 -3.59 -8.49 14.72
C VAL A 118 -4.10 -9.42 15.83
N ALA A 119 -4.98 -10.37 15.51
CA ALA A 119 -5.45 -11.40 16.45
C ALA A 119 -5.82 -12.69 15.72
N ASN A 120 -5.90 -13.80 16.46
CA ASN A 120 -6.27 -15.11 15.91
C ASN A 120 -7.72 -15.12 15.40
N GLY A 121 -7.96 -15.83 14.30
CA GLY A 121 -9.27 -15.93 13.67
C GLY A 121 -9.21 -15.94 12.15
N SER A 122 -10.31 -15.54 11.51
CA SER A 122 -10.42 -15.43 10.05
C SER A 122 -11.15 -14.15 9.68
N THR A 123 -10.71 -13.49 8.60
CA THR A 123 -11.29 -12.23 8.10
C THR A 123 -11.23 -12.15 6.58
N THR A 124 -12.10 -11.35 5.97
CA THR A 124 -12.09 -11.08 4.54
C THR A 124 -11.51 -9.70 4.27
N ILE A 125 -10.42 -9.66 3.52
CA ILE A 125 -9.89 -8.45 2.90
C ILE A 125 -10.61 -8.22 1.57
N LYS A 126 -11.12 -7.02 1.33
CA LYS A 126 -11.81 -6.64 0.09
C LYS A 126 -11.10 -5.46 -0.58
N ALA A 127 -10.75 -5.65 -1.84
CA ALA A 127 -10.31 -4.61 -2.77
C ALA A 127 -11.49 -4.09 -3.59
N THR A 128 -11.55 -2.78 -3.83
CA THR A 128 -12.58 -2.13 -4.65
C THR A 128 -11.96 -1.07 -5.57
N SER A 129 -12.47 -0.96 -6.79
CA SER A 129 -12.05 0.08 -7.76
C SER A 129 -13.22 0.32 -8.73
N GLY A 130 -13.80 1.52 -8.69
CA GLY A 130 -15.07 1.80 -9.38
C GLY A 130 -16.19 0.86 -8.91
N SER A 131 -16.86 0.21 -9.86
CA SER A 131 -17.87 -0.83 -9.62
C SER A 131 -17.27 -2.22 -9.36
N ALA A 132 -16.00 -2.43 -9.68
CA ALA A 132 -15.34 -3.72 -9.55
C ALA A 132 -14.84 -3.99 -8.12
N SER A 133 -14.88 -5.25 -7.69
CA SER A 133 -14.33 -5.67 -6.39
C SER A 133 -13.80 -7.09 -6.41
N ALA A 134 -12.82 -7.38 -5.55
CA ALA A 134 -12.28 -8.71 -5.32
C ALA A 134 -12.02 -8.95 -3.83
N ASN A 135 -11.94 -10.22 -3.44
CA ASN A 135 -11.84 -10.64 -2.05
C ASN A 135 -10.67 -11.62 -1.84
N ALA A 136 -9.99 -11.50 -0.71
CA ALA A 136 -9.03 -12.47 -0.20
C ALA A 136 -9.34 -12.80 1.26
N ASN A 137 -9.25 -14.08 1.65
CA ASN A 137 -9.44 -14.51 3.03
C ASN A 137 -8.09 -14.62 3.76
N ALA A 138 -7.96 -13.92 4.89
CA ALA A 138 -6.83 -14.05 5.79
C ALA A 138 -7.22 -14.91 7.00
N SER A 139 -6.43 -15.95 7.26
CA SER A 139 -6.51 -16.83 8.43
C SER A 139 -5.29 -16.61 9.32
N ILE A 140 -5.50 -16.38 10.61
CA ILE A 140 -4.46 -16.08 11.60
C ILE A 140 -4.54 -17.15 12.69
N GLN A 141 -3.49 -17.96 12.82
CA GLN A 141 -3.40 -19.02 13.81
C GLN A 141 -1.97 -19.03 14.38
N GLN A 142 -1.79 -18.51 15.60
CA GLN A 142 -0.50 -18.54 16.27
C GLN A 142 0.01 -19.98 16.44
N ILE A 143 1.23 -20.23 15.99
CA ILE A 143 1.97 -21.47 16.25
C ILE A 143 2.93 -21.21 17.41
N ALA A 144 2.87 -22.04 18.44
CA ALA A 144 3.79 -21.99 19.58
C ALA A 144 5.22 -22.31 19.14
N VAL A 145 6.17 -21.44 19.49
CA VAL A 145 7.60 -21.60 19.17
C VAL A 145 8.47 -21.60 20.43
N SER A 146 8.07 -20.88 21.48
CA SER A 146 8.78 -20.88 22.76
C SER A 146 7.83 -20.80 23.95
N ILE A 147 8.38 -21.13 25.12
CA ILE A 147 7.70 -21.01 26.42
C ILE A 147 8.69 -20.40 27.41
N THR A 148 8.21 -19.47 28.24
CA THR A 148 8.97 -18.88 29.34
C THR A 148 8.21 -19.07 30.66
N LEU A 149 8.95 -19.31 31.74
CA LEU A 149 8.40 -19.47 33.09
C LEU A 149 8.78 -18.26 33.95
N SER A 150 7.88 -17.87 34.84
CA SER A 150 8.15 -16.83 35.85
C SER A 150 7.40 -17.15 37.15
N PRO A 151 8.11 -17.32 38.29
CA PRO A 151 9.57 -17.44 38.38
C PRO A 151 10.07 -18.75 37.73
N ASP A 152 11.38 -18.81 37.44
CA ASP A 152 12.07 -20.01 36.94
C ASP A 152 12.48 -20.99 38.07
N SER A 153 12.48 -20.49 39.31
CA SER A 153 12.99 -21.14 40.50
C SER A 153 12.16 -20.73 41.72
N LEU A 154 11.98 -21.65 42.67
CA LEU A 154 11.18 -21.45 43.87
C LEU A 154 11.91 -22.02 45.08
N VAL A 155 11.81 -21.32 46.22
CA VAL A 155 12.31 -21.76 47.52
C VAL A 155 11.20 -21.53 48.54
N PHE A 156 10.85 -22.58 49.27
CA PHE A 156 9.84 -22.57 50.32
C PHE A 156 10.54 -22.59 51.69
N ALA A 157 10.02 -21.85 52.65
CA ALA A 157 10.59 -21.71 54.00
C ALA A 157 9.87 -22.59 55.04
N ALA A 158 8.60 -22.92 54.80
CA ALA A 158 7.77 -23.76 55.65
C ALA A 158 6.95 -24.78 54.84
N ALA A 159 6.56 -25.88 55.50
CA ALA A 159 5.61 -26.83 54.94
C ALA A 159 4.22 -26.17 54.85
N GLY A 160 3.60 -26.21 53.67
CA GLY A 160 2.34 -25.51 53.39
C GLY A 160 2.50 -24.12 52.76
N ASP A 161 3.73 -23.63 52.55
CA ASP A 161 3.96 -22.48 51.66
C ASP A 161 3.44 -22.80 50.24
N THR A 162 2.97 -21.76 49.54
CA THR A 162 2.47 -21.88 48.16
C THR A 162 3.05 -20.76 47.29
N ALA A 163 3.23 -21.05 46.00
CA ALA A 163 3.67 -20.08 45.01
C ALA A 163 3.05 -20.38 43.64
N THR A 164 2.92 -19.34 42.82
CA THR A 164 2.35 -19.43 41.47
C THR A 164 3.44 -19.30 40.43
N VAL A 165 3.64 -20.35 39.63
CA VAL A 165 4.45 -20.26 38.39
C VAL A 165 3.54 -19.87 37.23
N THR A 166 3.90 -18.79 36.54
CA THR A 166 3.22 -18.36 35.31
C THR A 166 4.03 -18.84 34.11
N ALA A 167 3.38 -19.58 33.20
CA ALA A 167 3.95 -19.93 31.91
C ALA A 167 3.39 -19.01 30.81
N THR A 168 4.28 -18.38 30.05
CA THR A 168 3.93 -17.60 28.84
C THR A 168 4.40 -18.39 27.63
N VAL A 169 3.47 -18.82 26.77
CA VAL A 169 3.79 -19.42 25.47
C VAL A 169 3.81 -18.31 24.43
N LEU A 170 4.81 -18.30 23.54
CA LEU A 170 5.00 -17.27 22.53
C LEU A 170 5.06 -17.85 21.12
N ASP A 171 4.60 -17.07 20.15
CA ASP A 171 4.71 -17.35 18.72
C ASP A 171 6.08 -16.94 18.14
N ALA A 172 6.29 -17.17 16.84
CA ALA A 172 7.54 -16.82 16.15
C ALA A 172 7.80 -15.30 16.07
N GLY A 173 6.77 -14.46 16.29
CA GLY A 173 6.88 -13.01 16.40
C GLY A 173 7.12 -12.52 17.84
N GLY A 174 7.24 -13.44 18.81
CA GLY A 174 7.37 -13.09 20.23
C GLY A 174 6.08 -12.58 20.87
N SER A 175 4.93 -12.75 20.22
CA SER A 175 3.63 -12.42 20.82
C SER A 175 3.11 -13.58 21.65
N ALA A 176 2.58 -13.29 22.83
CA ALA A 176 2.00 -14.31 23.69
C ALA A 176 0.78 -14.98 23.03
N ILE A 177 0.66 -16.30 23.18
CA ILE A 177 -0.52 -17.06 22.77
C ILE A 177 -1.49 -17.06 23.95
N VAL A 178 -2.72 -16.61 23.72
CA VAL A 178 -3.77 -16.58 24.74
C VAL A 178 -4.38 -17.96 24.92
N SER A 179 -4.54 -18.42 26.16
CA SER A 179 -5.08 -19.73 26.53
C SER A 179 -4.39 -20.94 25.85
N PRO A 180 -3.06 -21.08 25.95
CA PRO A 180 -2.35 -22.24 25.40
C PRO A 180 -2.70 -23.50 26.20
N ASN A 181 -2.79 -24.66 25.53
CA ASN A 181 -2.95 -25.94 26.21
C ASN A 181 -1.61 -26.36 26.85
N LEU A 182 -1.50 -26.08 28.15
CA LEU A 182 -0.36 -26.49 28.98
C LEU A 182 -0.67 -27.79 29.73
N THR A 183 0.36 -28.62 29.89
CA THR A 183 0.37 -29.77 30.80
C THR A 183 1.50 -29.57 31.79
N TRP A 184 1.18 -29.59 33.08
CA TRP A 184 2.15 -29.48 34.16
C TRP A 184 2.41 -30.85 34.79
N SER A 185 3.64 -31.08 35.22
CA SER A 185 4.03 -32.25 36.02
C SER A 185 5.07 -31.84 37.06
N SER A 186 5.12 -32.59 38.16
CA SER A 186 6.23 -32.56 39.11
C SER A 186 6.97 -33.89 39.02
N SER A 187 8.29 -33.87 39.22
CA SER A 187 9.10 -35.08 39.33
C SER A 187 8.99 -35.76 40.71
N ASP A 188 8.55 -35.02 41.71
CA ASP A 188 8.23 -35.53 43.05
C ASP A 188 6.73 -35.37 43.32
N THR A 189 6.13 -36.34 44.01
CA THR A 189 4.69 -36.36 44.34
C THR A 189 4.49 -36.93 45.75
N ALA A 190 5.40 -36.60 46.67
CA ALA A 190 5.12 -36.70 48.11
C ALA A 190 3.89 -35.85 48.48
N GLY A 191 2.95 -36.44 49.21
CA GLY A 191 1.71 -35.81 49.70
C GLY A 191 1.41 -36.19 51.14
#